data_AF-A0A954G7D3-F1
#
_entry.id   AF-A0A954G7D3-F1
#
_cell.length_a   1.000
_cell.length_b   1.000
_cell.length_c   1.000
_cell.angle_alpha   90.00
_cell.angle_beta   90.00
_cell.angle_gamma   90.00
#
_symmetry.space_group_name_H-M   'P 1'
#
loop_
_entity.id
_entity.type
_entity.pdbx_description
1 polymer ?
#
loop_
_entity_poly.entity_id
_entity_poly.type
_entity_poly.pdbx_seq_one_letter_code
_entity_poly.pdbx_strand_id
1 'polypeptide(L)'
;MSNVNQLLLDEVNSAGLWFTARKSSPLWAKEITVAQTVPTIEGQTAANIGDYLCRGSAGDIWPQKAETLHKKYSATGEFDNEGWEKFTPRPEGAGVQAARIEHPFNVKASWGDLTGQPGDYLVKREADKDLKYPDDIWIVAATIFEETYEKVLSE
;
A
#
# COMPACT_ATOMS: atom_id res chain seq x y z
N MET A 1 -8.82 22.49 -14.44
CA MET A 1 -8.47 22.46 -13.00
C MET A 1 -7.01 22.03 -12.91
N SER A 2 -6.14 22.83 -12.29
CA SER A 2 -4.73 22.43 -12.07
C SER A 2 -4.72 21.23 -11.11
N ASN A 3 -4.02 20.17 -11.49
CA ASN A 3 -3.83 19.03 -10.59
C ASN A 3 -2.97 19.54 -9.42
N VAL A 4 -3.47 19.48 -8.19
CA VAL A 4 -2.76 20.04 -7.03
C VAL A 4 -1.41 19.34 -6.80
N ASN A 5 -1.28 18.09 -7.27
CA ASN A 5 -0.04 17.32 -7.20
C ASN A 5 0.90 17.60 -8.39
N GLN A 6 0.55 18.52 -9.30
CA GLN A 6 1.24 18.70 -10.58
C GLN A 6 2.72 19.05 -10.44
N LEU A 7 3.09 19.94 -9.51
CA LEU A 7 4.50 20.32 -9.32
C LEU A 7 5.37 19.12 -8.90
N LEU A 8 4.90 18.34 -7.93
CA LEU A 8 5.58 17.14 -7.47
C LEU A 8 5.65 16.08 -8.58
N LEU A 9 4.55 15.87 -9.32
CA LEU A 9 4.54 14.93 -10.43
C LEU A 9 5.48 15.38 -11.56
N ASP A 10 5.52 16.66 -11.90
CA ASP A 10 6.44 17.19 -12.91
C ASP A 10 7.90 17.01 -12.49
N GLU A 11 8.23 17.27 -11.22
CA GLU A 11 9.56 17.00 -10.65
C GLU A 11 9.94 15.53 -10.83
N VAL A 12 9.14 14.61 -10.30
CA VAL A 12 9.38 13.15 -10.33
C VAL A 12 9.48 12.63 -11.76
N ASN A 13 8.59 13.09 -12.65
CA ASN A 13 8.60 12.71 -14.07
C ASN A 13 9.85 13.23 -14.79
N SER A 14 10.25 14.47 -14.54
CA SER A 14 11.43 15.09 -15.17
C SER A 14 12.75 14.43 -14.73
N ALA A 15 12.80 13.97 -13.48
CA ALA A 15 13.94 13.27 -12.92
C ALA A 15 13.97 11.77 -13.25
N GLY A 16 12.90 11.22 -13.86
CA GLY A 16 12.84 9.81 -14.25
C GLY A 16 12.89 8.84 -13.06
N LEU A 17 12.34 9.24 -11.91
CA LEU A 17 12.50 8.49 -10.65
C LEU A 17 11.57 7.27 -10.53
N TRP A 18 10.55 7.16 -11.38
CA TRP A 18 9.59 6.06 -11.31
C TRP A 18 10.25 4.71 -11.58
N PHE A 19 9.94 3.72 -10.73
CA PHE A 19 10.25 2.33 -10.98
C PHE A 19 9.08 1.43 -10.58
N THR A 20 9.01 0.25 -11.20
CA THR A 20 8.02 -0.76 -10.86
C THR A 20 8.41 -1.49 -9.58
N ALA A 21 7.47 -1.66 -8.66
CA ALA A 21 7.63 -2.49 -7.48
C ALA A 21 6.40 -3.38 -7.26
N ARG A 22 6.61 -4.53 -6.61
CA ARG A 22 5.54 -5.48 -6.25
C ARG A 22 5.64 -5.84 -4.79
N LYS A 23 4.50 -6.14 -4.17
CA LYS A 23 4.50 -6.65 -2.80
C LYS A 23 5.17 -8.02 -2.76
N SER A 24 6.13 -8.19 -1.86
CA SER A 24 6.85 -9.46 -1.66
C SER A 24 6.58 -10.07 -0.28
N SER A 25 6.27 -9.25 0.71
CA SER A 25 6.11 -9.74 2.09
C SER A 25 4.74 -10.34 2.37
N PRO A 26 4.69 -11.46 3.12
CA PRO A 26 3.45 -12.03 3.61
C PRO A 26 2.81 -11.13 4.67
N LEU A 27 1.53 -11.38 4.91
CA LEU A 27 0.80 -10.85 6.06
C LEU A 27 0.07 -11.98 6.78
N TRP A 28 -0.36 -11.70 8.00
CA TRP A 28 -1.27 -12.58 8.74
C TRP A 28 -2.68 -12.00 8.65
N ALA A 29 -3.70 -12.82 8.48
CA ALA A 29 -5.08 -12.35 8.44
C ALA A 29 -6.01 -13.26 9.26
N LYS A 30 -7.04 -12.66 9.85
CA LYS A 30 -8.05 -13.35 10.64
C LYS A 30 -9.42 -12.82 10.26
N GLU A 31 -10.33 -13.73 9.93
CA GLU A 31 -11.70 -13.36 9.57
C GLU A 31 -12.39 -12.66 10.75
N ILE A 32 -13.10 -11.57 10.44
CA ILE A 32 -13.89 -10.82 11.40
C ILE A 32 -15.25 -11.51 11.51
N THR A 33 -15.50 -12.13 12.66
CA THR A 33 -16.80 -12.74 12.98
C THR A 33 -17.71 -11.84 13.80
N VAL A 34 -17.16 -10.75 14.35
CA VAL A 34 -17.88 -9.73 15.12
C VAL A 34 -17.43 -8.35 14.65
N ALA A 35 -18.38 -7.51 14.22
CA ALA A 35 -18.08 -6.16 13.81
C ALA A 35 -17.45 -5.38 14.98
N GLN A 36 -16.40 -4.63 14.69
CA GLN A 36 -15.60 -3.94 15.71
C GLN A 36 -14.98 -2.66 15.16
N THR A 37 -14.50 -1.81 16.06
CA THR A 37 -13.64 -0.68 15.69
C THR A 37 -12.20 -1.08 15.95
N VAL A 38 -11.34 -0.91 14.95
CA VAL A 38 -9.94 -1.31 14.97
C VAL A 38 -9.07 -0.06 15.10
N PRO A 39 -8.18 0.02 16.10
CA PRO A 39 -7.14 1.04 16.12
C PRO A 39 -6.11 0.73 15.04
N THR A 40 -6.05 1.54 13.99
CA THR A 40 -5.00 1.50 12.96
C THR A 40 -4.03 2.66 13.18
N ILE A 41 -2.92 2.68 12.43
CA ILE A 41 -1.95 3.78 12.49
C ILE A 41 -2.55 5.11 11.98
N GLU A 42 -3.55 5.04 11.11
CA GLU A 42 -4.31 6.18 10.58
C GLU A 42 -5.48 6.61 11.49
N GLY A 43 -5.77 5.84 12.54
CA GLY A 43 -6.84 6.11 13.50
C GLY A 43 -7.84 4.98 13.65
N GLN A 44 -9.02 5.29 14.19
CA GLN A 44 -10.05 4.29 14.41
C GLN A 44 -10.77 3.96 13.10
N THR A 45 -10.75 2.69 12.69
CA THR A 45 -11.42 2.23 11.47
C THR A 45 -12.48 1.18 11.79
N ALA A 46 -13.68 1.33 11.22
CA ALA A 46 -14.74 0.33 11.37
C ALA A 46 -14.42 -0.94 10.57
N ALA A 47 -14.67 -2.10 11.17
CA ALA A 47 -14.41 -3.41 10.60
C ALA A 47 -15.68 -4.25 10.63
N ASN A 48 -16.08 -4.78 9.47
CA ASN A 48 -17.36 -5.49 9.32
C ASN A 48 -17.19 -7.01 9.39
N ILE A 49 -18.28 -7.70 9.72
CA ILE A 49 -18.33 -9.16 9.67
C ILE A 49 -18.09 -9.65 8.24
N GLY A 50 -17.27 -10.68 8.08
CA GLY A 50 -16.90 -11.26 6.78
C GLY A 50 -15.73 -10.56 6.09
N ASP A 51 -15.25 -9.43 6.62
CA ASP A 51 -13.96 -8.87 6.25
C ASP A 51 -12.83 -9.54 7.05
N TYR A 52 -11.59 -9.11 6.89
CA TYR A 52 -10.44 -9.63 7.63
C TYR A 52 -9.76 -8.54 8.45
N LEU A 53 -9.28 -8.87 9.64
CA LEU A 53 -8.16 -8.16 10.25
C LEU A 53 -6.89 -8.66 9.58
N CYS A 54 -6.03 -7.75 9.15
CA CYS A 54 -4.70 -8.04 8.66
C CYS A 54 -3.66 -7.55 9.66
N ARG A 55 -2.55 -8.27 9.75
CA ARG A 55 -1.37 -7.94 10.55
C ARG A 55 -0.13 -7.97 9.67
N GLY A 56 0.56 -6.84 9.58
CA GLY A 56 1.77 -6.66 8.79
C GLY A 56 3.02 -7.19 9.49
N SER A 57 4.17 -7.10 8.82
CA SER A 57 5.48 -7.47 9.36
C SER A 57 5.86 -6.65 10.60
N ALA A 58 5.45 -5.38 10.63
CA ALA A 58 5.68 -4.46 11.74
C ALA A 58 4.68 -4.62 12.90
N GLY A 59 3.75 -5.57 12.81
CA GLY A 59 2.71 -5.82 13.82
C GLY A 59 1.53 -4.84 13.78
N ASP A 60 1.50 -3.94 12.79
CA ASP A 60 0.38 -3.06 12.51
C ASP A 60 -0.87 -3.87 12.14
N ILE A 61 -2.03 -3.43 12.65
CA ILE A 61 -3.32 -4.09 12.42
C ILE A 61 -4.23 -3.15 11.63
N TRP A 62 -4.83 -3.67 10.56
CA TRP A 62 -5.83 -2.94 9.78
C TRP A 62 -6.96 -3.85 9.31
N PRO A 63 -8.20 -3.35 9.19
CA PRO A 63 -9.26 -4.08 8.53
C PRO A 63 -9.10 -4.02 7.01
N GLN A 64 -9.39 -5.13 6.33
CA GLN A 64 -9.36 -5.22 4.88
C GLN A 64 -10.52 -6.05 4.36
N LYS A 65 -11.17 -5.58 3.29
CA LYS A 65 -12.24 -6.31 2.62
C LYS A 65 -11.75 -7.68 2.14
N ALA A 66 -12.54 -8.73 2.37
CA ALA A 66 -12.20 -10.09 1.93
C ALA A 66 -11.85 -10.16 0.44
N GLU A 67 -12.67 -9.53 -0.42
CA GLU A 67 -12.42 -9.46 -1.87
C GLU A 67 -11.04 -8.85 -2.18
N THR A 68 -10.67 -7.77 -1.49
CA THR A 68 -9.39 -7.09 -1.72
C THR A 68 -8.21 -7.93 -1.23
N LEU A 69 -8.36 -8.62 -0.08
CA LEU A 69 -7.36 -9.55 0.42
C LEU A 69 -7.13 -10.69 -0.57
N HIS A 70 -8.19 -11.41 -0.95
CA HIS A 70 -8.08 -12.58 -1.84
C HIS A 70 -7.65 -12.22 -3.27
N LYS A 71 -7.94 -10.99 -3.73
CA LYS A 71 -7.41 -10.48 -5.00
C LYS A 71 -5.90 -10.30 -4.98
N LYS A 72 -5.32 -9.88 -3.84
CA LYS A 72 -3.90 -9.54 -3.71
C LYS A 72 -3.05 -10.69 -3.16
N TYR A 73 -3.64 -11.57 -2.38
CA TYR A 73 -2.93 -12.61 -1.64
C TYR A 73 -3.59 -13.99 -1.79
N SER A 74 -2.79 -15.03 -1.59
CA SER A 74 -3.22 -16.41 -1.44
C SER A 74 -3.02 -16.84 0.00
N ALA A 75 -4.05 -17.46 0.58
CA ALA A 75 -3.94 -18.12 1.87
C ALA A 75 -2.97 -19.31 1.74
N THR A 76 -2.11 -19.52 2.74
CA THR A 76 -1.15 -20.62 2.72
C THR A 76 -1.62 -21.85 3.49
N GLY A 77 -2.69 -21.73 4.28
CA GLY A 77 -3.11 -22.76 5.24
C GLY A 77 -2.22 -22.86 6.50
N GLU A 78 -1.23 -21.99 6.64
CA GLU A 78 -0.39 -21.89 7.85
C GLU A 78 -1.07 -20.96 8.85
N PHE A 79 -1.24 -21.44 10.10
CA PHE A 79 -1.84 -20.66 11.18
C PHE A 79 -0.83 -20.45 12.31
N ASP A 80 -0.89 -19.28 12.95
CA ASP A 80 -0.20 -19.06 14.22
C ASP A 80 -1.02 -19.57 15.42
N ASN A 81 -0.44 -19.49 16.62
CA ASN A 81 -1.08 -19.94 17.87
C ASN A 81 -2.31 -19.10 18.29
N GLU A 82 -2.56 -17.97 17.64
CA GLU A 82 -3.68 -17.07 17.91
C GLU A 82 -4.80 -17.20 16.86
N GLY A 83 -4.62 -18.12 15.90
CA GLY A 83 -5.57 -18.39 14.83
C GLY A 83 -5.54 -17.38 13.69
N TRP A 84 -4.42 -16.67 13.49
CA TRP A 84 -4.19 -15.91 12.27
C TRP A 84 -3.68 -16.84 11.17
N GLU A 85 -4.25 -16.74 9.98
CA GLU A 85 -3.78 -17.45 8.80
C GLU A 85 -2.77 -16.60 8.03
N LYS A 86 -1.71 -17.23 7.51
CA LYS A 86 -0.72 -16.54 6.70
C LYS A 86 -1.18 -16.43 5.24
N PHE A 87 -0.92 -15.26 4.67
CA PHE A 87 -1.24 -14.91 3.30
C PHE A 87 0.03 -14.43 2.59
N THR A 88 0.32 -15.00 1.43
CA THR A 88 1.46 -14.58 0.58
C THR A 88 0.96 -13.76 -0.61
N PRO A 89 1.68 -12.70 -1.03
CA PRO A 89 1.31 -11.95 -2.22
C PRO A 89 1.18 -12.87 -3.44
N ARG A 90 0.13 -12.66 -4.25
CA ARG A 90 0.01 -13.37 -5.52
C ARG A 90 1.10 -12.89 -6.48
N PRO A 91 1.78 -13.78 -7.23
CA PRO A 91 2.73 -13.37 -8.27
C PRO A 91 2.12 -12.43 -9.30
N GLU A 92 0.84 -12.64 -9.59
CA GLU A 92 0.00 -11.84 -10.52
C GLU A 92 -0.58 -10.58 -9.87
N GLY A 93 -0.27 -10.31 -8.60
CA GLY A 93 -0.74 -9.13 -7.90
C GLY A 93 -0.31 -7.85 -8.62
N ALA A 94 -1.24 -6.92 -8.80
CA ALA A 94 -0.95 -5.63 -9.43
C ALA A 94 0.18 -4.92 -8.66
N GLY A 95 1.24 -4.55 -9.38
CA GLY A 95 2.33 -3.76 -8.82
C GLY A 95 1.95 -2.29 -8.68
N VAL A 96 2.97 -1.52 -8.33
CA VAL A 96 2.90 -0.07 -8.24
C VAL A 96 4.05 0.55 -9.04
N GLN A 97 3.89 1.82 -9.41
CA GLN A 97 5.05 2.68 -9.67
C GLN A 97 5.38 3.41 -8.39
N ALA A 98 6.65 3.45 -8.03
CA ALA A 98 7.15 4.15 -6.85
C ALA A 98 8.29 5.09 -7.24
N ALA A 99 8.39 6.21 -6.52
CA ALA A 99 9.49 7.15 -6.62
C ALA A 99 9.86 7.61 -5.20
N ARG A 100 11.13 7.46 -4.83
CA ARG A 100 11.65 7.93 -3.54
C ARG A 100 11.89 9.43 -3.59
N ILE A 101 11.36 10.17 -2.62
CA ILE A 101 11.46 11.64 -2.57
C ILE A 101 12.38 12.04 -1.41
N GLU A 102 13.44 12.81 -1.68
CA GLU A 102 14.50 13.12 -0.70
C GLU A 102 14.26 14.41 0.10
N HIS A 103 13.07 15.00 0.00
CA HIS A 103 12.65 16.16 0.79
C HIS A 103 11.20 15.98 1.27
N PRO A 104 10.73 16.75 2.27
CA PRO A 104 9.33 16.69 2.69
C PRO A 104 8.40 17.05 1.53
N PHE A 105 7.25 16.39 1.44
CA PHE A 105 6.28 16.62 0.36
C PHE A 105 4.85 16.39 0.82
N ASN A 106 3.89 16.93 0.07
CA ASN A 106 2.46 16.75 0.34
C ASN A 106 1.77 16.21 -0.91
N VAL A 107 0.77 15.37 -0.68
CA VAL A 107 -0.07 14.76 -1.72
C VAL A 107 -1.52 14.97 -1.36
N LYS A 108 -2.32 15.41 -2.33
CA LYS A 108 -3.78 15.30 -2.26
C LYS A 108 -4.20 13.97 -2.85
N ALA A 109 -4.50 13.00 -1.98
CA ALA A 109 -5.09 11.72 -2.37
C ALA A 109 -6.62 11.80 -2.39
N SER A 110 -7.28 10.83 -3.00
CA SER A 110 -8.75 10.81 -3.06
C SER A 110 -9.45 10.77 -1.69
N TRP A 111 -8.75 10.33 -0.63
CA TRP A 111 -9.24 10.23 0.75
C TRP A 111 -8.71 11.31 1.70
N GLY A 112 -7.87 12.24 1.24
CA GLY A 112 -7.36 13.32 2.07
C GLY A 112 -5.96 13.80 1.73
N ASP A 113 -5.49 14.74 2.52
CA ASP A 113 -4.14 15.30 2.40
C ASP A 113 -3.15 14.42 3.17
N LEU A 114 -2.05 14.04 2.51
CA LEU A 114 -0.98 13.21 3.06
C LEU A 114 0.33 14.01 3.08
N THR A 115 1.13 13.83 4.14
CA THR A 115 2.44 14.45 4.28
C THR A 115 3.51 13.36 4.38
N GLY A 116 4.51 13.43 3.50
CA GLY A 116 5.65 12.53 3.46
C GLY A 116 6.92 13.18 4.00
N GLN A 117 7.80 12.36 4.56
CA GLN A 117 9.13 12.73 5.02
C GLN A 117 10.18 12.48 3.94
N PRO A 118 11.38 13.08 4.04
CA PRO A 118 12.52 12.70 3.22
C PRO A 118 12.77 11.18 3.29
N GLY A 119 12.89 10.55 2.12
CA GLY A 119 13.06 9.11 1.95
C GLY A 119 11.77 8.32 1.73
N ASP A 120 10.59 8.91 1.97
CA ASP A 120 9.32 8.24 1.70
C ASP A 120 9.06 8.10 0.20
N TYR A 121 8.19 7.16 -0.15
CA TYR A 121 7.85 6.86 -1.53
C TYR A 121 6.53 7.51 -1.94
N LEU A 122 6.57 8.27 -3.03
CA LEU A 122 5.38 8.61 -3.80
C LEU A 122 4.99 7.40 -4.65
N VAL A 123 3.71 7.02 -4.63
CA VAL A 123 3.23 5.79 -5.27
C VAL A 123 2.01 6.06 -6.13
N LYS A 124 1.94 5.39 -7.29
CA LYS A 124 0.74 5.28 -8.13
C LYS A 124 0.53 3.83 -8.57
N ARG A 125 -0.67 3.51 -9.08
CA ARG A 125 -0.95 2.16 -9.60
C ARG A 125 -0.03 1.86 -10.79
N GLU A 126 0.42 0.62 -10.93
CA GLU A 126 1.21 0.21 -12.10
C GLU A 126 0.45 0.41 -13.43
N ALA A 127 -0.87 0.25 -13.42
CA ALA A 127 -1.73 0.54 -14.59
C ALA A 127 -1.67 2.01 -15.04
N ASP A 128 -1.29 2.93 -14.14
CA ASP A 128 -1.17 4.36 -14.41
C ASP A 128 0.26 4.77 -14.78
N LYS A 129 1.16 3.81 -15.10
CA LYS A 129 2.58 4.08 -15.37
C LYS A 129 2.81 5.13 -16.46
N ASP A 130 2.02 5.07 -17.53
CA ASP A 130 2.13 5.95 -18.69
C ASP A 130 1.35 7.27 -18.50
N LEU A 131 0.57 7.39 -17.43
CA LEU A 131 -0.13 8.62 -17.09
C LEU A 131 0.82 9.59 -16.39
N LYS A 132 1.05 10.74 -17.04
CA LYS A 132 1.84 11.84 -16.48
C LYS A 132 1.20 12.39 -15.20
N TYR A 133 -0.13 12.49 -15.19
CA TYR A 133 -0.93 12.98 -14.07
C TYR A 133 -2.06 11.98 -13.76
N PRO A 134 -1.79 10.93 -12.98
CA PRO A 134 -2.84 10.00 -12.55
C PRO A 134 -3.86 10.69 -11.62
N ASP A 135 -5.07 10.15 -11.59
CA ASP A 135 -6.15 10.66 -10.73
C ASP A 135 -5.88 10.44 -9.24
N ASP A 136 -5.13 9.40 -8.89
CA ASP A 136 -4.83 9.06 -7.50
C ASP A 136 -3.36 8.64 -7.33
N ILE A 137 -2.74 9.20 -6.29
CA ILE A 137 -1.38 8.90 -5.83
C ILE A 137 -1.36 8.95 -4.30
N TRP A 138 -0.43 8.24 -3.68
CA TRP A 138 -0.32 8.19 -2.22
C TRP A 138 1.12 8.11 -1.76
N ILE A 139 1.31 8.20 -0.45
CA ILE A 139 2.60 8.14 0.21
C ILE A 139 2.72 6.81 0.94
N VAL A 140 3.87 6.16 0.83
CA VAL A 140 4.24 5.01 1.65
C VAL A 140 5.53 5.34 2.36
N ALA A 141 5.54 5.20 3.69
CA ALA A 141 6.74 5.43 4.49
C ALA A 141 7.88 4.53 4.04
N ALA A 142 9.12 5.03 4.06
CA ALA A 142 10.29 4.30 3.57
C ALA A 142 10.42 2.91 4.20
N THR A 143 10.28 2.83 5.52
CA THR A 143 10.37 1.58 6.29
C THR A 143 9.32 0.56 5.85
N ILE A 144 8.07 0.98 5.67
CA ILE A 144 6.99 0.11 5.20
C ILE A 144 7.25 -0.33 3.77
N PHE A 145 7.69 0.58 2.89
CA PHE A 145 7.94 0.26 1.50
C PHE A 145 9.06 -0.76 1.35
N GLU A 146 10.20 -0.53 1.99
CA GLU A 146 11.38 -1.39 1.92
C GLU A 146 11.15 -2.76 2.57
N GLU A 147 10.27 -2.86 3.57
CA GLU A 147 9.88 -4.14 4.16
C GLU A 147 8.86 -4.93 3.33
N THR A 148 8.04 -4.26 2.51
CA THR A 148 6.87 -4.91 1.91
C THR A 148 6.86 -4.95 0.38
N TYR A 149 7.73 -4.18 -0.27
CA TYR A 149 7.86 -4.10 -1.72
C TYR A 149 9.28 -4.42 -2.19
N GLU A 150 9.35 -5.11 -3.31
CA GLU A 150 10.58 -5.33 -4.06
C GLU A 150 10.51 -4.62 -5.40
N LYS A 151 11.61 -3.97 -5.78
CA LYS A 151 11.77 -3.41 -7.12
C LYS A 151 11.79 -4.55 -8.13
N VAL A 152 10.93 -4.45 -9.15
CA VAL A 152 10.97 -5.34 -10.29
C VAL A 152 12.14 -4.91 -11.16
N LEU A 153 13.19 -5.73 -11.21
CA LEU A 153 14.27 -5.57 -12.17
C LEU A 153 13.71 -5.99 -13.53
N SER A 154 13.62 -5.06 -14.48
CA SER A 154 13.32 -5.39 -15.86
C SER A 154 14.43 -6.27 -16.43
N GLU A 155 14.06 -7.40 -17.05
CA GLU A 155 14.93 -8.21 -17.91
C GLU A 155 15.36 -7.44 -19.18
#